data_AF-A0A2G6F5B7-F1
#
_entry.id   AF-A0A2G6F5B7-F1
#
_cell.length_a   1.000
_cell.length_b   1.000
_cell.length_c   1.000
_cell.angle_alpha   90.00
_cell.angle_beta   90.00
_cell.angle_gamma   90.00
#
_symmetry.space_group_name_H-M   'P 1'
#
loop_
_entity.id
_entity.type
_entity.pdbx_description
1 polymer ?
#
loop_
_entity_poly.entity_id
_entity_poly.type
_entity_poly.pdbx_seq_one_letter_code
_entity_poly.pdbx_strand_id
1 'polypeptide(L)'
;MEKKYQKFITLKHLLIERQQCIGLQFYTDKVLLALVKELPKVQWSDTFNMFYLKNTRRNVSLIFEKFRGVAWINGNYFFRNKMFNNDNIKADTVWFKNRKNNPSYRRCPEQYLQKLELKRYANNTIRNYVSCFESFINYYKCRNLIDLNENDVRLYLQKLIKENKSNSYINLSINAIKFYYEIVLGMPNRFYAIERPRKEQKLPQVLSKEDIFSIIEHTNNIKHRCIVELLYSAGLRRSELLHLKLTDIDSKRMLIRVESAKGNKDRYTLLSKTILNDLRIYFKQWRPKKYLFESPNGGRYSAESVAKIVIKAAKKSGVKPRVTPHMLRHSFATHLLEGGTDLRYIQTLLGHKSSKTTEKYTHVATNIFLQIKNPLDL
;
A
#
# COMPACT_ATOMS: atom_id res chain seq x y z
N MET A 1 -29.14 -27.60 21.86
CA MET A 1 -28.04 -28.51 21.47
C MET A 1 -26.72 -27.78 21.65
N GLU A 2 -25.81 -28.38 22.41
CA GLU A 2 -24.63 -27.78 23.03
C GLU A 2 -23.68 -27.12 22.04
N LYS A 3 -23.22 -25.90 22.36
CA LYS A 3 -22.04 -25.30 21.73
C LYS A 3 -20.82 -26.16 22.10
N LYS A 4 -20.47 -27.13 21.26
CA LYS A 4 -19.17 -27.81 21.31
C LYS A 4 -18.08 -26.73 21.27
N TYR A 5 -17.41 -26.48 22.38
CA TYR A 5 -16.23 -25.62 22.43
C TYR A 5 -15.22 -26.17 21.43
N GLN A 6 -15.03 -25.47 20.30
CA GLN A 6 -13.99 -25.84 19.34
C GLN A 6 -12.64 -25.70 20.04
N LYS A 7 -11.92 -26.81 20.16
CA LYS A 7 -10.56 -26.84 20.73
C LYS A 7 -9.60 -26.28 19.69
N PHE A 8 -8.74 -25.35 20.09
CA PHE A 8 -7.80 -24.67 19.20
C PHE A 8 -6.35 -24.87 19.64
N ILE A 9 -5.47 -25.21 18.70
CA ILE A 9 -4.02 -25.21 18.90
C ILE A 9 -3.41 -24.23 17.92
N THR A 10 -2.62 -23.29 18.42
CA THR A 10 -1.87 -22.35 17.59
C THR A 10 -0.43 -22.80 17.47
N LEU A 11 0.04 -23.01 16.24
CA LEU A 11 1.43 -23.34 15.97
C LEU A 11 2.28 -22.08 15.95
N LYS A 12 3.37 -22.09 16.71
CA LYS A 12 4.36 -21.01 16.77
C LYS A 12 5.72 -21.52 16.31
N HIS A 13 6.50 -20.66 15.67
CA HIS A 13 7.92 -20.93 15.44
C HIS A 13 8.68 -20.46 16.69
N LEU A 14 9.43 -21.38 17.30
CA LEU A 14 10.30 -21.11 18.46
C LEU A 14 11.75 -21.31 18.06
N LEU A 15 12.65 -20.55 18.69
CA LEU A 15 14.09 -20.73 18.57
C LEU A 15 14.64 -20.95 19.99
N ILE A 16 15.01 -22.18 20.29
CA ILE A 16 15.56 -22.58 21.59
C ILE A 16 16.95 -23.15 21.30
N GLU A 17 17.98 -22.61 21.97
CA GLU A 17 19.38 -23.05 21.79
C GLU A 17 19.85 -23.09 20.31
N ARG A 18 19.47 -22.07 19.52
CA ARG A 18 19.74 -21.96 18.07
C ARG A 18 19.09 -23.05 17.20
N GLN A 19 18.20 -23.88 17.75
CA GLN A 19 17.41 -24.86 16.99
C GLN A 19 16.00 -24.37 16.70
N GLN A 20 15.52 -24.65 15.49
CA GLN A 20 14.15 -24.34 15.08
C GLN A 20 13.17 -25.35 15.69
N CYS A 21 12.20 -24.85 16.43
CA CYS A 21 11.19 -25.64 17.12
C CYS A 21 9.76 -25.17 16.75
N ILE A 22 8.80 -26.07 16.87
CA ILE A 22 7.36 -25.85 16.73
C ILE A 22 6.80 -25.72 18.14
N GLY A 23 6.30 -24.55 18.50
CA GLY A 23 5.56 -24.31 19.74
C GLY A 23 4.08 -24.61 19.57
N LEU A 24 3.47 -25.24 20.58
CA LEU A 24 2.08 -25.64 20.64
C LEU A 24 1.39 -24.84 21.74
N GLN A 25 0.67 -23.79 21.36
CA GLN A 25 -0.08 -22.97 22.32
C GLN A 25 -1.58 -23.31 22.27
N PHE A 26 -2.14 -23.63 23.43
CA PHE A 26 -3.56 -23.91 23.63
C PHE A 26 -3.96 -23.62 25.07
N TYR A 27 -5.26 -23.43 25.34
CA TYR A 27 -5.79 -23.28 26.69
C TYR A 27 -5.86 -24.65 27.40
N THR A 28 -5.73 -24.66 28.72
CA THR A 28 -5.65 -25.88 29.54
C THR A 28 -6.85 -26.82 29.27
N ASP A 29 -6.59 -27.90 28.54
CA ASP A 29 -7.57 -28.92 28.18
C ASP A 29 -6.91 -30.30 28.34
N LYS A 30 -7.53 -31.18 29.14
CA LYS A 30 -6.98 -32.51 29.48
C LYS A 30 -6.74 -33.38 28.24
N VAL A 31 -7.60 -33.27 27.23
CA VAL A 31 -7.50 -34.05 25.97
C VAL A 31 -6.35 -33.52 25.11
N LEU A 32 -6.20 -32.20 25.00
CA LEU A 32 -5.09 -31.63 24.24
C LEU A 32 -3.75 -31.90 24.92
N LEU A 33 -3.69 -31.83 26.25
CA LEU A 33 -2.48 -32.18 27.02
C LEU A 33 -2.06 -33.64 26.79
N ALA A 34 -3.00 -34.59 26.79
CA ALA A 34 -2.70 -35.99 26.52
C ALA A 34 -2.12 -36.19 25.11
N LEU A 35 -2.78 -35.63 24.09
CA LEU A 35 -2.33 -35.71 22.70
C LEU A 35 -0.99 -35.02 22.45
N VAL A 36 -0.71 -33.91 23.12
CA VAL A 36 0.59 -33.23 23.02
C VAL A 36 1.71 -34.07 23.60
N LYS A 37 1.48 -34.75 24.74
CA LYS A 37 2.47 -35.63 25.38
C LYS A 37 2.82 -36.87 24.56
N GLU A 38 1.95 -37.31 23.65
CA GLU A 38 2.23 -38.40 22.71
C GLU A 38 3.14 -37.98 21.53
N LEU A 39 3.41 -36.68 21.35
CA LEU A 39 4.29 -36.22 20.29
C LEU A 39 5.76 -36.55 20.60
N PRO A 40 6.56 -36.93 19.60
CA PRO A 40 7.93 -37.38 19.80
C PRO A 40 8.81 -36.23 20.29
N LYS A 41 9.51 -36.47 21.40
CA LYS A 41 10.48 -35.53 22.02
C LYS A 41 9.88 -34.14 22.27
N VAL A 42 8.61 -34.09 22.69
CA VAL A 42 7.98 -32.84 23.11
C VAL A 42 8.56 -32.40 24.47
N GLN A 43 8.86 -31.12 24.60
CA GLN A 43 9.41 -30.52 25.81
C GLN A 43 8.57 -29.31 26.22
N TRP A 44 8.59 -28.97 27.50
CA TRP A 44 7.99 -27.75 28.00
C TRP A 44 9.04 -26.63 28.00
N SER A 45 8.66 -25.43 27.57
CA SER A 45 9.49 -24.24 27.72
C SER A 45 8.89 -23.31 28.76
N ASP A 46 9.63 -23.09 29.85
CA ASP A 46 9.25 -22.10 30.87
C ASP A 46 9.32 -20.66 30.33
N THR A 47 10.31 -20.37 29.47
CA THR A 47 10.45 -19.06 28.81
C THR A 47 9.26 -18.70 27.92
N PHE A 48 8.66 -19.68 27.24
CA PHE A 48 7.54 -19.45 26.32
C PHE A 48 6.19 -19.93 26.85
N ASN A 49 6.15 -20.56 28.03
CA ASN A 49 4.96 -21.13 28.67
C ASN A 49 4.14 -22.01 27.73
N MET A 50 4.82 -22.88 26.96
CA MET A 50 4.18 -23.77 25.98
C MET A 50 5.03 -25.01 25.67
N PHE A 51 4.37 -26.05 25.16
CA PHE A 51 5.04 -27.24 24.65
C PHE A 51 5.72 -26.95 23.32
N TYR A 52 6.87 -27.59 23.07
CA TYR A 52 7.58 -27.47 21.82
C TYR A 52 8.25 -28.77 21.39
N LEU A 53 8.50 -28.89 20.08
CA LEU A 53 9.24 -29.99 19.47
C LEU A 53 10.05 -29.50 18.28
N LYS A 54 11.04 -30.25 17.81
CA LYS A 54 11.89 -29.84 16.68
C LYS A 54 11.09 -29.61 15.40
N ASN A 55 11.41 -28.54 14.66
CA ASN A 55 10.77 -28.22 13.39
C ASN A 55 11.31 -29.11 12.26
N THR A 56 10.62 -30.24 12.03
CA THR A 56 10.89 -31.16 10.91
C THR A 56 9.60 -31.42 10.12
N ARG A 57 9.69 -31.74 8.83
CA ARG A 57 8.51 -32.07 8.00
C ARG A 57 7.70 -33.24 8.58
N ARG A 58 8.38 -34.23 9.17
CA ARG A 58 7.76 -35.37 9.85
C ARG A 58 6.95 -34.93 11.06
N ASN A 59 7.53 -34.11 11.93
CA ASN A 59 6.85 -33.60 13.12
C ASN A 59 5.66 -32.71 12.77
N VAL A 60 5.79 -31.87 11.75
CA VAL A 60 4.67 -31.08 11.23
C VAL A 60 3.52 -31.99 10.80
N SER A 61 3.79 -33.01 9.98
CA SER A 61 2.75 -33.92 9.48
C SER A 61 2.05 -34.67 10.62
N LEU A 62 2.83 -35.12 11.61
CA LEU A 62 2.32 -35.84 12.77
C LEU A 62 1.40 -34.98 13.65
N ILE A 63 1.69 -33.68 13.79
CA ILE A 63 0.81 -32.73 14.50
C ILE A 63 -0.55 -32.64 13.78
N PHE A 64 -0.55 -32.50 12.45
CA PHE A 64 -1.81 -32.45 11.69
C PHE A 64 -2.61 -33.74 11.75
N GLU A 65 -1.94 -34.89 11.76
CA GLU A 65 -2.57 -36.20 11.87
C GLU A 65 -3.18 -36.40 13.27
N LYS A 66 -2.41 -36.14 14.33
CA LYS A 66 -2.83 -36.40 15.72
C LYS A 66 -3.98 -35.52 16.19
N PHE A 67 -4.06 -34.27 15.75
CA PHE A 67 -5.15 -33.37 16.14
C PHE A 67 -6.31 -33.35 15.14
N ARG A 68 -6.24 -34.12 14.04
CA ARG A 68 -7.34 -34.25 13.07
C ARG A 68 -8.60 -34.77 13.76
N GLY A 69 -9.70 -34.03 13.64
CA GLY A 69 -10.99 -34.38 14.25
C GLY A 69 -11.13 -34.03 15.74
N VAL A 70 -10.05 -33.64 16.42
CA VAL A 70 -10.06 -33.30 17.86
C VAL A 70 -9.88 -31.81 18.13
N ALA A 71 -8.99 -31.14 17.36
CA ALA A 71 -8.74 -29.71 17.51
C ALA A 71 -8.46 -29.03 16.17
N TRP A 72 -8.89 -27.77 16.04
CA TRP A 72 -8.53 -26.95 14.89
C TRP A 72 -7.12 -26.38 15.06
N ILE A 73 -6.24 -26.69 14.11
CA ILE A 73 -4.85 -26.22 14.13
C ILE A 73 -4.76 -24.88 13.39
N ASN A 74 -4.53 -23.81 14.15
CA ASN A 74 -4.25 -22.49 13.60
C ASN A 74 -2.79 -22.39 13.14
N GLY A 75 -2.57 -22.74 11.88
CA GLY A 75 -1.29 -22.63 11.19
C GLY A 75 -0.98 -21.25 10.61
N ASN A 76 -1.82 -20.22 10.80
CA ASN A 76 -1.64 -18.92 10.13
C ASN A 76 -0.34 -18.19 10.49
N TYR A 77 0.26 -18.54 11.63
CA TYR A 77 1.57 -18.04 12.07
C TYR A 77 2.72 -18.96 11.65
N PHE A 78 2.42 -20.17 11.17
CA PHE A 78 3.38 -21.23 10.88
C PHE A 78 3.53 -21.52 9.36
N PHE A 79 2.43 -21.56 8.61
CA PHE A 79 2.35 -21.75 7.16
C PHE A 79 1.78 -20.50 6.48
N ARG A 80 2.57 -19.45 6.31
CA ARG A 80 2.08 -18.29 5.53
C ARG A 80 2.22 -18.53 4.02
N ASN A 81 1.26 -19.24 3.44
CA ASN A 81 0.87 -19.02 2.05
C ASN A 81 -0.16 -17.88 2.02
N LYS A 82 0.30 -16.66 1.77
CA LYS A 82 -0.58 -15.64 1.20
C LYS A 82 -0.42 -15.72 -0.32
N MET A 83 -1.52 -15.86 -1.05
CA MET A 83 -1.53 -15.61 -2.50
C MET A 83 -1.00 -14.20 -2.75
N PHE A 84 -0.02 -14.06 -3.67
CA PHE A 84 0.53 -12.77 -4.08
C PHE A 84 0.35 -12.58 -5.58
N ASN A 85 0.01 -11.34 -5.92
CA ASN A 85 -0.43 -10.85 -7.24
C ASN A 85 0.52 -11.22 -8.38
N ASN A 86 -0.05 -11.67 -9.49
CA ASN A 86 0.70 -12.23 -10.61
C ASN A 86 1.34 -11.22 -11.57
N ASP A 87 1.03 -9.92 -11.53
CA ASP A 87 1.52 -9.00 -12.57
C ASP A 87 2.20 -7.75 -12.01
N ASN A 88 3.35 -7.92 -11.35
CA ASN A 88 4.32 -6.83 -11.30
C ASN A 88 5.41 -7.09 -12.34
N ILE A 89 5.58 -6.11 -13.23
CA ILE A 89 6.73 -5.93 -14.12
C ILE A 89 7.98 -6.35 -13.34
N LYS A 90 8.80 -7.24 -13.93
CA LYS A 90 10.03 -7.77 -13.32
C LYS A 90 10.73 -6.64 -12.56
N ALA A 91 10.97 -6.88 -11.27
CA ALA A 91 11.62 -5.91 -10.43
C ALA A 91 12.97 -5.55 -11.07
N ASP A 92 13.14 -4.28 -11.42
CA ASP A 92 14.37 -3.81 -12.02
C ASP A 92 15.27 -3.40 -10.86
N THR A 93 16.13 -4.30 -10.41
CA THR A 93 17.15 -4.03 -9.37
C THR A 93 18.49 -3.62 -9.95
N VAL A 94 18.57 -3.37 -11.27
CA VAL A 94 19.78 -2.88 -11.95
C VAL A 94 20.26 -1.56 -11.31
N TRP A 95 19.33 -0.69 -10.90
CA TRP A 95 19.68 0.55 -10.18
C TRP A 95 20.40 0.30 -8.86
N PHE A 96 20.12 -0.80 -8.16
CA PHE A 96 20.79 -1.11 -6.91
C PHE A 96 22.20 -1.61 -7.20
N LYS A 97 22.35 -2.54 -8.16
CA LYS A 97 23.66 -3.08 -8.56
C LYS A 97 24.62 -1.98 -9.05
N ASN A 98 24.09 -0.96 -9.73
CA ASN A 98 24.88 0.14 -10.29
C ASN A 98 25.24 1.27 -9.30
N ARG A 99 24.89 1.18 -8.01
CA ARG A 99 25.30 2.19 -7.01
C ARG A 99 26.79 2.07 -6.69
N LYS A 100 27.50 3.21 -6.65
CA LYS A 100 28.89 3.32 -6.19
C LYS A 100 29.03 2.72 -4.77
N ASN A 101 30.02 1.85 -4.60
CA ASN A 101 30.34 1.28 -3.29
C ASN A 101 31.10 2.31 -2.46
N ASN A 102 30.53 2.72 -1.34
CA ASN A 102 31.24 3.45 -0.30
C ASN A 102 31.58 2.46 0.82
N PRO A 103 32.87 2.21 1.13
CA PRO A 103 33.28 1.27 2.18
C PRO A 103 32.69 1.61 3.56
N SER A 104 32.41 2.90 3.78
CA SER A 104 31.86 3.43 5.03
C SER A 104 30.34 3.25 5.14
N TYR A 105 29.65 2.77 4.10
CA TYR A 105 28.19 2.67 4.07
C TYR A 105 27.71 1.22 4.03
N ARG A 106 26.91 0.81 5.02
CA ARG A 106 26.29 -0.51 5.04
C ARG A 106 25.15 -0.55 4.04
N ARG A 107 25.28 -1.44 3.05
CA ARG A 107 24.24 -1.67 2.04
C ARG A 107 23.21 -2.66 2.53
N CYS A 108 22.01 -2.56 1.97
CA CYS A 108 20.96 -3.55 2.20
C CYS A 108 21.44 -4.96 1.78
N PRO A 109 21.25 -6.00 2.62
CA PRO A 109 21.62 -7.38 2.28
C PRO A 109 20.92 -7.87 1.02
N GLU A 110 21.61 -8.66 0.19
CA GLU A 110 21.04 -9.18 -1.07
C GLU A 110 19.79 -10.03 -0.84
N GLN A 111 19.77 -10.81 0.25
CA GLN A 111 18.63 -11.62 0.66
C GLN A 111 17.36 -10.78 0.86
N TYR A 112 17.49 -9.52 1.31
CA TYR A 112 16.37 -8.59 1.46
C TYR A 112 15.77 -8.23 0.10
N LEU A 113 16.62 -7.92 -0.88
CA LEU A 113 16.21 -7.60 -2.24
C LEU A 113 15.58 -8.81 -2.91
N GLN A 114 16.23 -9.97 -2.89
CA GLN A 114 15.71 -11.21 -3.44
C GLN A 114 14.31 -11.53 -2.89
N LYS A 115 14.09 -11.35 -1.58
CA LYS A 115 12.78 -11.59 -0.98
C LYS A 115 11.71 -10.61 -1.45
N LEU A 116 12.06 -9.34 -1.67
CA LEU A 116 11.14 -8.35 -2.23
C LEU A 116 10.78 -8.67 -3.69
N GLU A 117 11.76 -9.11 -4.48
CA GLU A 117 11.57 -9.52 -5.88
C GLU A 117 10.70 -10.77 -5.98
N LEU A 118 10.99 -11.81 -5.19
CA LEU A 118 10.22 -13.05 -5.12
C LEU A 118 8.77 -12.80 -4.72
N LYS A 119 8.55 -11.85 -3.81
CA LYS A 119 7.21 -11.40 -3.42
C LYS A 119 6.58 -10.40 -4.41
N ARG A 120 7.27 -10.13 -5.52
CA ARG A 120 6.84 -9.23 -6.59
C ARG A 120 6.44 -7.86 -6.05
N TYR A 121 7.25 -7.23 -5.21
CA TYR A 121 6.98 -5.86 -4.77
C TYR A 121 7.16 -4.88 -5.94
N ALA A 122 6.39 -3.79 -5.95
CA ALA A 122 6.57 -2.74 -6.96
C ALA A 122 7.92 -2.03 -6.76
N ASN A 123 8.62 -1.67 -7.84
CA ASN A 123 9.95 -1.03 -7.79
C ASN A 123 10.02 0.19 -6.86
N ASN A 124 8.98 1.03 -6.83
CA ASN A 124 8.94 2.17 -5.92
C ASN A 124 8.86 1.75 -4.45
N THR A 125 8.14 0.66 -4.16
CA THR A 125 8.09 0.09 -2.81
C THR A 125 9.44 -0.51 -2.44
N ILE A 126 10.11 -1.22 -3.36
CA ILE A 126 11.47 -1.76 -3.14
C ILE A 126 12.44 -0.63 -2.78
N ARG A 127 12.51 0.44 -3.59
CA ARG A 127 13.38 1.61 -3.34
C ARG A 127 13.14 2.24 -1.98
N ASN A 128 11.88 2.43 -1.62
CA ASN A 128 11.51 3.00 -0.32
C ASN A 128 11.90 2.10 0.85
N TYR A 129 11.65 0.79 0.74
CA TYR A 129 11.99 -0.17 1.79
C TYR A 129 13.51 -0.24 1.97
N VAL A 130 14.26 -0.34 0.86
CA VAL A 130 15.72 -0.33 0.87
C VAL A 130 16.24 0.96 1.50
N SER A 131 15.77 2.13 1.09
CA SER A 131 16.23 3.41 1.64
C SER A 131 15.98 3.54 3.14
N CYS A 132 14.78 3.18 3.62
CA CYS A 132 14.46 3.19 5.04
C CYS A 132 15.29 2.17 5.83
N PHE A 133 15.48 0.97 5.28
CA PHE A 133 16.27 -0.07 5.93
C PHE A 133 17.75 0.27 5.98
N GLU A 134 18.31 0.81 4.90
CA GLU A 134 19.69 1.30 4.85
C GLU A 134 19.92 2.43 5.87
N SER A 135 18.95 3.35 6.04
CA SER A 135 19.01 4.39 7.08
C SER A 135 19.11 3.79 8.48
N PHE A 136 18.39 2.70 8.75
CA PHE A 136 18.42 2.01 10.04
C PHE A 136 19.75 1.27 10.29
N ILE A 137 20.23 0.48 9.34
CA ILE A 137 21.47 -0.31 9.53
C ILE A 137 22.73 0.57 9.58
N ASN A 138 22.71 1.75 8.95
CA ASN A 138 23.79 2.72 9.05
C ASN A 138 23.76 3.53 10.35
N TYR A 139 22.61 3.61 11.04
CA TYR A 139 22.57 4.14 12.39
C TYR A 139 23.29 3.20 13.37
N TYR A 140 23.12 1.88 13.19
CA TYR A 140 23.80 0.85 13.97
C TYR A 140 25.05 0.28 13.27
N LYS A 141 25.89 1.15 12.71
CA LYS A 141 27.01 0.75 11.82
C LYS A 141 28.06 -0.17 12.45
N CYS A 142 28.19 -0.22 13.77
CA CYS A 142 29.19 -1.06 14.44
C CYS A 142 28.60 -2.33 15.06
N ARG A 143 27.27 -2.56 14.98
CA ARG A 143 26.60 -3.73 15.57
C ARG A 143 26.20 -4.75 14.52
N ASN A 144 26.16 -6.03 14.85
CA ASN A 144 25.60 -7.02 13.93
C ASN A 144 24.07 -6.88 13.88
N LEU A 145 23.47 -7.12 12.71
CA LEU A 145 22.02 -6.99 12.54
C LEU A 145 21.24 -8.02 13.37
N ILE A 146 21.82 -9.20 13.60
CA ILE A 146 21.17 -10.27 14.36
C ILE A 146 21.06 -9.91 15.86
N ASP A 147 21.97 -9.05 16.35
CA ASP A 147 22.03 -8.65 17.75
C ASP A 147 21.04 -7.52 18.09
N LEU A 148 20.52 -6.84 17.06
CA LEU A 148 19.58 -5.74 17.26
C LEU A 148 18.22 -6.28 17.71
N ASN A 149 17.75 -5.75 18.84
CA ASN A 149 16.50 -6.16 19.46
C ASN A 149 15.41 -5.06 19.33
N GLU A 150 14.27 -5.27 19.98
CA GLU A 150 13.15 -4.33 19.93
C GLU A 150 13.48 -2.95 20.52
N ASN A 151 14.32 -2.90 21.55
CA ASN A 151 14.72 -1.64 22.18
C ASN A 151 15.59 -0.81 21.24
N ASP A 152 16.48 -1.44 20.47
CA ASP A 152 17.25 -0.75 19.43
C ASP A 152 16.32 -0.14 18.37
N VAL A 153 15.30 -0.89 17.94
CA VAL A 153 14.32 -0.32 17.00
C VAL A 153 13.54 0.83 17.65
N ARG A 154 13.12 0.72 18.92
CA ARG A 154 12.45 1.82 19.63
C ARG A 154 13.33 3.07 19.71
N LEU A 155 14.60 2.94 20.06
CA LEU A 155 15.56 4.05 20.13
C LEU A 155 15.74 4.72 18.77
N TYR A 156 15.84 3.94 17.70
CA TYR A 156 15.89 4.48 16.34
C TYR A 156 14.60 5.23 15.98
N LEU A 157 13.43 4.73 16.34
CA LEU A 157 12.17 5.42 16.08
C LEU A 157 12.04 6.72 16.89
N GLN A 158 12.47 6.72 18.15
CA GLN A 158 12.54 7.94 18.97
C GLN A 158 13.44 8.99 18.33
N LYS A 159 14.57 8.59 17.76
CA LYS A 159 15.42 9.48 16.97
C LYS A 159 14.65 10.07 15.77
N LEU A 160 13.95 9.25 14.99
CA LEU A 160 13.15 9.76 13.86
C LEU A 160 12.07 10.76 14.29
N ILE A 161 11.48 10.54 15.47
CA ILE A 161 10.50 11.48 16.05
C ILE A 161 11.19 12.79 16.44
N LYS A 162 12.35 12.74 17.12
CA LYS A 162 13.16 13.94 17.46
C LYS A 162 13.61 14.72 16.22
N GLU A 163 13.86 14.02 15.11
CA GLU A 163 14.16 14.63 13.80
C GLU A 163 12.91 15.16 13.05
N ASN A 164 11.73 15.17 13.69
CA ASN A 164 10.46 15.60 13.11
C ASN A 164 10.11 14.89 11.79
N LYS A 165 10.45 13.59 11.67
CA LYS A 165 10.05 12.81 10.49
C LYS A 165 8.54 12.55 10.51
N SER A 166 7.92 12.61 9.33
CA SER A 166 6.48 12.38 9.20
C SER A 166 6.03 10.99 9.69
N ASN A 167 4.82 10.90 10.24
CA ASN A 167 4.19 9.64 10.65
C ASN A 167 4.18 8.57 9.54
N SER A 168 4.02 8.99 8.28
CA SER A 168 4.10 8.10 7.11
C SER A 168 5.48 7.51 6.92
N TYR A 169 6.54 8.31 7.09
CA TYR A 169 7.92 7.86 7.01
C TYR A 169 8.25 6.89 8.14
N ILE A 170 7.87 7.22 9.38
CA ILE A 170 8.08 6.34 10.55
C ILE A 170 7.41 4.98 10.32
N ASN A 171 6.15 4.96 9.85
CA ASN A 171 5.45 3.72 9.53
C ASN A 171 6.12 2.91 8.41
N LEU A 172 6.67 3.60 7.40
CA LEU A 172 7.42 2.96 6.32
C LEU A 172 8.72 2.34 6.83
N SER A 173 9.45 3.04 7.69
CA SER A 173 10.66 2.54 8.35
C SER A 173 10.36 1.32 9.22
N ILE A 174 9.29 1.35 10.03
CA ILE A 174 8.84 0.17 10.79
C ILE A 174 8.59 -1.01 9.85
N ASN A 175 7.83 -0.82 8.78
CA ASN A 175 7.53 -1.92 7.86
C ASN A 175 8.78 -2.44 7.13
N ALA A 176 9.72 -1.57 6.79
CA ALA A 176 10.98 -1.95 6.15
C ALA A 176 11.87 -2.78 7.09
N ILE A 177 11.98 -2.38 8.36
CA ILE A 177 12.72 -3.10 9.40
C ILE A 177 12.05 -4.45 9.69
N LYS A 178 10.74 -4.45 9.91
CA LYS A 178 9.95 -5.67 10.12
C LYS A 178 10.09 -6.65 8.95
N PHE A 179 10.10 -6.16 7.72
CA PHE A 179 10.29 -7.01 6.55
C PHE A 179 11.62 -7.78 6.62
N TYR A 180 12.72 -7.15 7.04
CA TYR A 180 13.98 -7.88 7.17
C TYR A 180 13.87 -8.99 8.22
N TYR A 181 13.52 -8.64 9.46
CA TYR A 181 13.58 -9.62 10.55
C TYR A 181 12.50 -10.70 10.43
N GLU A 182 11.25 -10.32 10.13
CA GLU A 182 10.13 -11.28 10.11
C GLU A 182 10.06 -12.08 8.81
N ILE A 183 10.42 -11.47 7.67
CA ILE A 183 10.21 -12.08 6.34
C ILE A 183 11.49 -12.58 5.70
N VAL A 184 12.60 -11.84 5.81
CA VAL A 184 13.88 -12.24 5.20
C VAL A 184 14.58 -13.27 6.10
N LEU A 185 14.74 -12.95 7.39
CA LEU A 185 15.37 -13.86 8.37
C LEU A 185 14.41 -14.91 8.93
N GLY A 186 13.11 -14.78 8.66
CA GLY A 186 12.10 -15.74 9.14
C GLY A 186 11.97 -15.78 10.66
N MET A 187 12.35 -14.72 11.36
CA MET A 187 12.25 -14.65 12.82
C MET A 187 10.76 -14.57 13.22
N PRO A 188 10.36 -15.16 14.35
CA PRO A 188 9.02 -14.96 14.89
C PRO A 188 8.78 -13.46 15.09
N ASN A 189 7.51 -13.04 15.01
CA ASN A 189 7.17 -11.61 15.05
C ASN A 189 7.46 -10.99 16.44
N ARG A 190 8.73 -10.65 16.69
CA ARG A 190 9.20 -9.98 17.92
C ARG A 190 8.59 -8.58 18.02
N PHE A 191 8.51 -7.88 16.90
CA PHE A 191 8.20 -6.44 16.83
C PHE A 191 6.70 -6.08 16.84
N TYR A 192 5.85 -6.83 17.55
CA TYR A 192 4.44 -6.46 17.73
C TYR A 192 4.25 -5.33 18.74
N ALA A 193 5.16 -5.18 19.72
CA ALA A 193 5.11 -4.16 20.76
C ALA A 193 5.78 -2.83 20.39
N ILE A 194 6.05 -2.59 19.09
CA ILE A 194 6.51 -1.27 18.65
C ILE A 194 5.30 -0.37 18.51
N GLU A 195 5.22 0.62 19.40
CA GLU A 195 4.22 1.67 19.33
C GLU A 195 4.33 2.42 17.99
N ARG A 196 3.19 2.57 17.32
CA ARG A 196 3.10 3.30 16.05
C ARG A 196 2.60 4.70 16.33
N PRO A 197 3.10 5.72 15.61
CA PRO A 197 2.51 7.05 15.67
C PRO A 197 1.01 6.97 15.36
N ARG A 198 0.21 7.70 16.12
CA ARG A 198 -1.23 7.81 15.87
C ARG A 198 -1.45 8.32 14.45
N LYS A 199 -2.39 7.70 13.75
CA LYS A 199 -2.71 8.10 12.38
C LYS A 199 -3.51 9.39 12.41
N GLU A 200 -2.86 10.51 12.09
CA GLU A 200 -3.55 11.77 11.83
C GLU A 200 -4.51 11.60 10.63
N GLN A 201 -5.76 11.98 10.82
CA GLN A 201 -6.74 12.07 9.75
C GLN A 201 -6.92 13.55 9.41
N LYS A 202 -6.23 14.01 8.35
CA LYS A 202 -6.47 15.34 7.79
C LYS A 202 -7.68 15.27 6.85
N LEU A 203 -8.57 16.25 6.94
CA LEU A 203 -9.66 16.37 5.99
C LEU A 203 -9.10 16.55 4.58
N PRO A 204 -9.64 15.86 3.56
CA PRO A 204 -9.26 16.09 2.18
C PRO A 204 -9.50 17.55 1.81
N GLN A 205 -8.47 18.22 1.27
CA GLN A 205 -8.66 19.54 0.67
C GLN A 205 -9.30 19.36 -0.71
N VAL A 206 -10.47 19.97 -0.89
CA VAL A 206 -11.24 20.00 -2.14
C VAL A 206 -11.11 21.39 -2.73
N LEU A 207 -10.78 21.47 -4.02
CA LEU A 207 -10.79 22.70 -4.81
C LEU A 207 -12.20 23.01 -5.28
N SER A 208 -12.56 24.29 -5.32
CA SER A 208 -13.81 24.76 -5.92
C SER A 208 -13.84 24.50 -7.43
N LYS A 209 -15.03 24.60 -8.03
CA LYS A 209 -15.18 24.43 -9.48
C LYS A 209 -14.47 25.56 -10.23
N GLU A 210 -14.57 26.78 -9.71
CA GLU A 210 -13.96 27.99 -10.24
C GLU A 210 -12.43 27.88 -10.27
N ASP A 211 -11.83 27.40 -9.17
CA ASP A 211 -10.40 27.16 -9.08
C ASP A 211 -9.95 26.14 -10.13
N ILE A 212 -10.72 25.06 -10.32
CA ILE A 212 -10.40 24.01 -11.28
C ILE A 212 -10.45 24.53 -12.72
N PHE A 213 -11.48 25.30 -13.07
CA PHE A 213 -11.57 25.93 -14.39
C PHE A 213 -10.41 26.89 -14.63
N SER A 214 -10.09 27.73 -13.64
CA SER A 214 -8.94 28.64 -13.69
C SER A 214 -7.61 27.89 -13.90
N ILE A 215 -7.40 26.77 -13.21
CA ILE A 215 -6.21 25.91 -13.41
C ILE A 215 -6.15 25.37 -14.84
N ILE A 216 -7.27 24.90 -15.38
CA ILE A 216 -7.36 24.32 -16.73
C ILE A 216 -7.02 25.37 -17.80
N GLU A 217 -7.54 26.59 -17.67
CA GLU A 217 -7.28 27.72 -18.58
C GLU A 217 -5.83 28.18 -18.56
N HIS A 218 -5.18 28.16 -17.38
CA HIS A 218 -3.79 28.57 -17.22
C HIS A 218 -2.77 27.45 -17.50
N THR A 219 -3.17 26.40 -18.23
CA THR A 219 -2.22 25.39 -18.70
C THR A 219 -1.39 25.92 -19.89
N ASN A 220 -0.18 25.38 -20.07
CA ASN A 220 0.76 25.92 -21.07
C ASN A 220 0.45 25.52 -22.52
N ASN A 221 -0.22 24.40 -22.73
CA ASN A 221 -0.52 23.84 -24.06
C ASN A 221 -1.70 22.86 -23.97
N ILE A 222 -2.27 22.51 -25.13
CA ILE A 222 -3.44 21.62 -25.22
C ILE A 222 -3.19 20.24 -24.57
N LYS A 223 -1.95 19.72 -24.64
CA LYS A 223 -1.58 18.46 -23.98
C LYS A 223 -1.70 18.56 -22.47
N HIS A 224 -1.18 19.63 -21.87
CA HIS A 224 -1.24 19.87 -20.44
C HIS A 224 -2.68 20.14 -19.99
N ARG A 225 -3.46 20.85 -20.81
CA ARG A 225 -4.89 21.06 -20.62
C ARG A 225 -5.63 19.73 -20.50
N CYS A 226 -5.51 18.86 -21.50
CA CYS A 226 -6.12 17.52 -21.50
C CYS A 226 -5.70 16.67 -20.29
N ILE A 227 -4.44 16.78 -19.85
CA ILE A 227 -3.95 16.07 -18.65
C ILE A 227 -4.70 16.51 -17.39
N VAL A 228 -4.82 17.82 -17.17
CA VAL A 228 -5.50 18.37 -15.99
C VAL A 228 -6.99 18.03 -16.03
N GLU A 229 -7.61 18.19 -17.21
CA GLU A 229 -9.03 17.89 -17.40
C GLU A 229 -9.34 16.41 -17.16
N LEU A 230 -8.50 15.46 -17.61
CA LEU A 230 -8.71 14.03 -17.39
C LEU A 230 -8.54 13.63 -15.92
N LEU A 231 -7.59 14.27 -15.21
CA LEU A 231 -7.41 14.03 -13.77
C LEU A 231 -8.65 14.45 -12.97
N TYR A 232 -9.30 15.54 -13.38
CA TYR A 232 -10.55 16.01 -12.80
C TYR A 232 -11.76 15.23 -13.35
N SER A 233 -12.17 15.47 -14.59
CA SER A 233 -13.45 15.00 -15.17
C SER A 233 -13.64 13.49 -15.25
N ALA A 234 -12.55 12.72 -15.35
CA ALA A 234 -12.61 11.26 -15.37
C ALA A 234 -12.16 10.63 -14.05
N GLY A 235 -11.80 11.46 -13.06
CA GLY A 235 -11.35 11.04 -11.74
C GLY A 235 -10.16 10.11 -11.76
N LEU A 236 -9.27 10.18 -12.75
CA LEU A 236 -8.17 9.21 -12.92
C LEU A 236 -7.11 9.36 -11.82
N ARG A 237 -6.53 8.24 -11.37
CA ARG A 237 -5.27 8.30 -10.62
C ARG A 237 -4.17 8.72 -11.59
N ARG A 238 -3.17 9.44 -11.08
CA ARG A 238 -1.98 9.80 -11.87
C ARG A 238 -1.34 8.59 -12.57
N SER A 239 -1.24 7.44 -11.90
CA SER A 239 -0.68 6.24 -12.54
C SER A 239 -1.57 5.73 -13.67
N GLU A 240 -2.88 5.82 -13.57
CA GLU A 240 -3.82 5.37 -14.59
C GLU A 240 -3.73 6.26 -15.83
N LEU A 241 -3.71 7.59 -15.63
CA LEU A 241 -3.49 8.56 -16.71
C LEU A 241 -2.22 8.26 -17.52
N LEU A 242 -1.12 7.89 -16.85
CA LEU A 242 0.16 7.58 -17.50
C LEU A 242 0.17 6.26 -18.29
N HIS A 243 -0.78 5.36 -18.02
CA HIS A 243 -0.89 4.06 -18.71
C HIS A 243 -1.99 4.05 -19.77
N LEU A 244 -2.79 5.12 -19.83
CA LEU A 244 -3.91 5.23 -20.76
C LEU A 244 -3.40 5.20 -22.20
N LYS A 245 -4.00 4.35 -23.02
CA LYS A 245 -3.70 4.18 -24.46
C LYS A 245 -4.75 4.91 -25.29
N LEU A 246 -4.46 5.12 -26.57
CA LEU A 246 -5.42 5.70 -27.51
C LEU A 246 -6.69 4.87 -27.66
N THR A 247 -6.53 3.54 -27.65
CA THR A 247 -7.62 2.56 -27.75
C THR A 247 -8.54 2.53 -26.54
N ASP A 248 -8.14 3.13 -25.42
CA ASP A 248 -8.93 3.15 -24.19
C ASP A 248 -10.01 4.23 -24.21
N ILE A 249 -9.95 5.17 -25.17
CA ILE A 249 -10.96 6.22 -25.34
C ILE A 249 -12.08 5.72 -26.25
N ASP A 250 -13.24 5.41 -25.66
CA ASP A 250 -14.46 5.08 -26.41
C ASP A 250 -15.30 6.34 -26.61
N SER A 251 -15.09 6.98 -27.76
CA SER A 251 -15.84 8.18 -28.16
C SER A 251 -17.30 7.91 -28.55
N LYS A 252 -17.68 6.65 -28.84
CA LYS A 252 -19.07 6.31 -29.18
C LYS A 252 -19.92 6.20 -27.93
N ARG A 253 -19.37 5.55 -26.89
CA ARG A 253 -20.05 5.37 -25.60
C ARG A 253 -19.76 6.49 -24.61
N MET A 254 -18.86 7.42 -24.94
CA MET A 254 -18.36 8.46 -24.03
C MET A 254 -17.79 7.88 -22.73
N LEU A 255 -16.97 6.83 -22.87
CA LEU A 255 -16.33 6.12 -21.77
C LEU A 255 -14.82 6.05 -21.95
N ILE A 256 -14.11 5.94 -20.83
CA ILE A 256 -12.68 5.68 -20.79
C ILE A 256 -12.45 4.34 -20.11
N ARG A 257 -11.80 3.40 -20.79
CA ARG A 257 -11.37 2.14 -20.20
C ARG A 257 -10.12 2.37 -19.36
N VAL A 258 -10.16 2.02 -18.09
CA VAL A 258 -9.02 2.13 -17.18
C VAL A 258 -8.55 0.73 -16.82
N GLU A 259 -7.53 0.27 -17.56
CA GLU A 259 -6.80 -0.93 -17.21
C GLU A 259 -6.07 -0.72 -15.88
N SER A 260 -6.35 -1.57 -14.91
CA SER A 260 -5.74 -1.42 -13.59
C SER A 260 -4.47 -2.23 -13.45
N ALA A 261 -3.34 -1.56 -13.23
CA ALA A 261 -2.14 -2.23 -12.73
C ALA A 261 -2.36 -2.70 -11.28
N LYS A 262 -1.74 -3.84 -10.89
CA LYS A 262 -1.64 -4.37 -9.51
C LYS A 262 -2.88 -5.10 -8.95
N GLY A 263 -3.62 -5.84 -9.77
CA GLY A 263 -4.68 -6.76 -9.30
C GLY A 263 -5.96 -6.05 -8.81
N ASN A 264 -6.25 -4.90 -9.43
CA ASN A 264 -7.56 -4.27 -9.40
C ASN A 264 -8.33 -4.71 -10.65
N LYS A 265 -9.65 -4.82 -10.56
CA LYS A 265 -10.48 -5.07 -11.74
C LYS A 265 -10.41 -3.86 -12.67
N ASP A 266 -10.43 -4.12 -13.97
CA ASP A 266 -10.64 -3.08 -14.97
C ASP A 266 -11.97 -2.39 -14.73
N ARG A 267 -12.05 -1.12 -15.12
CA ARG A 267 -13.26 -0.33 -14.96
C ARG A 267 -13.40 0.67 -16.08
N TYR A 268 -14.62 1.14 -16.25
CA TYR A 268 -14.91 2.31 -17.08
C TYR A 268 -15.09 3.55 -16.19
N THR A 269 -14.66 4.69 -16.72
CA THR A 269 -14.97 6.01 -16.17
C THR A 269 -15.55 6.90 -17.27
N LEU A 270 -16.03 8.08 -16.88
CA LEU A 270 -16.72 9.01 -17.76
C LEU A 270 -15.73 9.72 -18.70
N LEU A 271 -16.17 9.97 -19.94
CA LEU A 271 -15.54 10.89 -20.88
C LEU A 271 -16.46 12.10 -21.07
N SER A 272 -15.98 13.30 -20.74
CA SER A 272 -16.73 14.53 -21.04
C SER A 272 -16.73 14.84 -22.54
N LYS A 273 -17.77 15.51 -23.03
CA LYS A 273 -17.81 16.00 -24.42
C LYS A 273 -16.75 17.08 -24.66
N THR A 274 -16.56 17.97 -23.69
CA THR A 274 -15.55 19.05 -23.76
C THR A 274 -14.16 18.46 -23.91
N ILE A 275 -13.82 17.46 -23.08
CA ILE A 275 -12.49 16.85 -23.14
C ILE A 275 -12.27 16.02 -24.40
N LEU A 276 -13.32 15.40 -24.97
CA LEU A 276 -13.19 14.70 -26.24
C LEU A 276 -12.82 15.66 -27.38
N ASN A 277 -13.37 16.87 -27.39
CA ASN A 277 -13.00 17.89 -28.36
C ASN A 277 -11.53 18.32 -28.18
N ASP A 278 -11.11 18.59 -26.95
CA ASP A 278 -9.73 18.96 -26.65
C ASP A 278 -8.74 17.83 -26.97
N LEU A 279 -9.12 16.57 -26.71
CA LEU A 279 -8.34 15.39 -27.09
C LEU A 279 -8.20 15.24 -28.60
N ARG A 280 -9.23 15.59 -29.39
CA ARG A 280 -9.15 15.58 -30.86
C ARG A 280 -8.19 16.65 -31.39
N ILE A 281 -8.22 17.86 -30.81
CA ILE A 281 -7.26 18.93 -31.14
C ILE A 281 -5.84 18.49 -30.78
N TYR A 282 -5.67 17.97 -29.56
CA TYR A 282 -4.41 17.41 -29.07
C TYR A 282 -3.87 16.32 -30.01
N PHE A 283 -4.71 15.37 -30.42
CA PHE A 283 -4.32 14.25 -31.27
C PHE A 283 -3.82 14.73 -32.64
N LYS A 284 -4.50 15.71 -33.25
CA LYS A 284 -4.09 16.30 -34.54
C LYS A 284 -2.72 16.98 -34.45
N GLN A 285 -2.45 17.70 -33.36
CA GLN A 285 -1.23 18.48 -33.18
C GLN A 285 -0.02 17.62 -32.76
N TRP A 286 -0.22 16.67 -31.84
CA TRP A 286 0.89 15.93 -31.21
C TRP A 286 1.09 14.51 -31.77
N ARG A 287 0.09 13.96 -32.47
CA ARG A 287 0.13 12.63 -33.12
C ARG A 287 0.78 11.54 -32.25
N PRO A 288 0.29 11.31 -31.01
CA PRO A 288 0.79 10.24 -30.16
C PRO A 288 0.61 8.88 -30.84
N LYS A 289 1.51 7.92 -30.56
CA LYS A 289 1.50 6.61 -31.25
C LYS A 289 0.92 5.48 -30.40
N LYS A 290 1.30 5.39 -29.12
CA LYS A 290 0.96 4.25 -28.25
C LYS A 290 0.18 4.67 -27.02
N TYR A 291 0.74 5.59 -26.23
CA TYR A 291 0.07 6.11 -25.03
C TYR A 291 -0.71 7.36 -25.40
N LEU A 292 -1.79 7.64 -24.67
CA LEU A 292 -2.55 8.87 -24.88
C LEU A 292 -1.67 10.10 -24.67
N PHE A 293 -0.75 10.06 -23.69
CA PHE A 293 0.23 11.12 -23.48
C PHE A 293 1.66 10.58 -23.51
N GLU A 294 2.43 11.06 -24.46
CA GLU A 294 3.82 10.65 -24.67
C GLU A 294 4.81 11.77 -24.31
N SER A 295 5.94 11.36 -23.72
CA SER A 295 7.09 12.23 -23.47
C SER A 295 7.66 12.75 -24.81
N PRO A 296 8.34 13.91 -24.86
CA PRO A 296 8.98 14.40 -26.08
C PRO A 296 9.89 13.38 -26.76
N ASN A 297 10.58 12.53 -25.98
CA ASN A 297 11.47 11.48 -26.49
C ASN A 297 10.73 10.15 -26.78
N GLY A 298 9.40 10.18 -26.82
CA GLY A 298 8.55 9.00 -26.90
C GLY A 298 8.36 8.27 -25.56
N GLY A 299 7.41 7.33 -25.53
CA GLY A 299 7.10 6.55 -24.34
C GLY A 299 6.29 7.30 -23.28
N ARG A 300 6.12 6.68 -22.11
CA ARG A 300 5.22 7.20 -21.06
C ARG A 300 5.74 8.49 -20.45
N TYR A 301 4.81 9.40 -20.14
CA TYR A 301 5.12 10.52 -19.25
C TYR A 301 5.59 10.04 -17.87
N SER A 302 6.45 10.83 -17.22
CA SER A 302 6.83 10.55 -15.83
C SER A 302 5.77 11.05 -14.85
N ALA A 303 5.62 10.35 -13.72
CA ALA A 303 4.72 10.76 -12.64
C ALA A 303 5.09 12.11 -12.04
N GLU A 304 6.37 12.45 -12.02
CA GLU A 304 6.84 13.75 -11.54
C GLU A 304 6.49 14.87 -12.52
N SER A 305 6.63 14.61 -13.83
CA SER A 305 6.27 15.57 -14.88
C SER A 305 4.78 15.93 -14.81
N VAL A 306 3.88 14.96 -14.65
CA VAL A 306 2.44 15.24 -14.48
C VAL A 306 2.17 16.07 -13.22
N ALA A 307 2.83 15.76 -12.10
CA ALA A 307 2.68 16.57 -10.89
C ALA A 307 3.18 18.01 -11.10
N LYS A 308 4.32 18.18 -11.79
CA LYS A 308 4.84 19.51 -12.13
C LYS A 308 3.91 20.28 -13.05
N ILE A 309 3.24 19.63 -14.01
CA ILE A 309 2.23 20.26 -14.86
C ILE A 309 1.10 20.85 -14.01
N VAL A 310 0.50 20.03 -13.14
CA VAL A 310 -0.61 20.47 -12.27
C VAL A 310 -0.17 21.61 -11.33
N ILE A 311 1.00 21.48 -10.70
CA ILE A 311 1.53 22.50 -9.78
C ILE A 311 1.81 23.81 -10.52
N LYS A 312 2.40 23.75 -11.73
CA LYS A 312 2.71 24.95 -12.52
C LYS A 312 1.43 25.65 -12.97
N ALA A 313 0.44 24.89 -13.46
CA ALA A 313 -0.85 25.45 -13.87
C ALA A 313 -1.56 26.13 -12.68
N ALA A 314 -1.60 25.46 -11.52
CA ALA A 314 -2.19 26.04 -10.31
C ALA A 314 -1.46 27.26 -9.77
N LYS A 315 -0.13 27.30 -9.86
CA LYS A 315 0.63 28.49 -9.50
C LYS A 315 0.32 29.64 -10.45
N LYS A 316 0.19 29.38 -11.75
CA LYS A 316 -0.11 30.38 -12.77
C LYS A 316 -1.54 30.93 -12.64
N SER A 317 -2.49 30.10 -12.20
CA SER A 317 -3.88 30.50 -11.96
C SER A 317 -4.11 31.22 -10.63
N GLY A 318 -3.08 31.38 -9.78
CA GLY A 318 -3.20 32.05 -8.49
C GLY A 318 -3.90 31.25 -7.38
N VAL A 319 -4.26 29.99 -7.63
CA VAL A 319 -5.00 29.15 -6.69
C VAL A 319 -4.10 28.73 -5.52
N LYS A 320 -4.56 29.04 -4.29
CA LYS A 320 -3.99 28.56 -3.02
C LYS A 320 -5.04 27.66 -2.36
N PRO A 321 -4.74 26.44 -1.87
CA PRO A 321 -3.44 25.90 -1.46
C PRO A 321 -2.65 25.16 -2.56
N ARG A 322 -1.51 24.55 -2.20
CA ARG A 322 -0.65 23.79 -3.11
C ARG A 322 -1.41 22.61 -3.73
N VAL A 323 -1.85 22.78 -4.97
CA VAL A 323 -2.63 21.78 -5.71
C VAL A 323 -1.79 20.55 -6.08
N THR A 324 -2.40 19.37 -5.97
CA THR A 324 -1.80 18.11 -6.40
C THR A 324 -2.76 17.32 -7.31
N PRO A 325 -2.28 16.37 -8.14
CA PRO A 325 -3.15 15.52 -8.95
C PRO A 325 -4.20 14.76 -8.14
N HIS A 326 -3.89 14.40 -6.89
CA HIS A 326 -4.84 13.73 -6.01
C HIS A 326 -5.99 14.65 -5.59
N MET A 327 -5.74 15.95 -5.44
CA MET A 327 -6.79 16.93 -5.11
C MET A 327 -7.80 17.08 -6.24
N LEU A 328 -7.35 17.11 -7.50
CA LEU A 328 -8.27 17.13 -8.66
C LEU A 328 -9.22 15.92 -8.66
N ARG A 329 -8.69 14.73 -8.39
CA ARG A 329 -9.50 13.51 -8.27
C ARG A 329 -10.43 13.54 -7.05
N HIS A 330 -9.99 14.11 -5.93
CA HIS A 330 -10.84 14.27 -4.76
C HIS A 330 -11.97 15.27 -5.03
N SER A 331 -11.68 16.42 -5.64
CA SER A 331 -12.68 17.38 -6.09
C SER A 331 -13.70 16.77 -7.04
N PHE A 332 -13.27 15.95 -8.00
CA PHE A 332 -14.21 15.23 -8.87
C PHE A 332 -15.21 14.38 -8.08
N ALA A 333 -14.71 13.61 -7.11
CA ALA A 333 -15.56 12.75 -6.30
C ALA A 333 -16.52 13.56 -5.43
N THR A 334 -16.02 14.62 -4.79
CA THR A 334 -16.83 15.51 -3.96
C THR A 334 -17.88 16.25 -4.78
N HIS A 335 -17.52 16.80 -5.95
CA HIS A 335 -18.46 17.52 -6.81
C HIS A 335 -19.54 16.60 -7.41
N LEU A 336 -19.22 15.33 -7.70
CA LEU A 336 -20.24 14.35 -8.09
C LEU A 336 -21.23 14.08 -6.94
N LEU A 337 -20.71 13.93 -5.72
CA LEU A 337 -21.52 13.69 -4.53
C LEU A 337 -22.41 14.90 -4.22
N GLU A 338 -21.87 16.11 -4.30
CA GLU A 338 -22.62 17.37 -4.16
C GLU A 338 -23.68 17.52 -5.27
N GLY A 339 -23.39 17.05 -6.48
CA GLY A 339 -24.36 16.95 -7.57
C GLY A 339 -25.42 15.85 -7.40
N GLY A 340 -25.47 15.17 -6.26
CA GLY A 340 -26.46 14.13 -5.95
C GLY A 340 -26.12 12.74 -6.50
N THR A 341 -24.91 12.50 -6.98
CA THR A 341 -24.50 11.17 -7.46
C THR A 341 -24.34 10.21 -6.30
N ASP A 342 -24.97 9.03 -6.38
CA ASP A 342 -24.88 8.01 -5.34
C ASP A 342 -23.42 7.52 -5.13
N LEU A 343 -23.08 7.30 -3.86
CA LEU A 343 -21.74 6.93 -3.40
C LEU A 343 -21.23 5.63 -4.06
N ARG A 344 -22.12 4.69 -4.37
CA ARG A 344 -21.81 3.41 -5.04
C ARG A 344 -21.36 3.63 -6.48
N TYR A 345 -21.98 4.56 -7.21
CA TYR A 345 -21.54 4.92 -8.56
C TYR A 345 -20.19 5.62 -8.52
N ILE A 346 -20.00 6.58 -7.59
CA ILE A 346 -18.70 7.25 -7.39
C ILE A 346 -17.60 6.22 -7.05
N GLN A 347 -17.89 5.26 -6.17
CA GLN A 347 -16.96 4.18 -5.81
C GLN A 347 -16.53 3.37 -7.05
N THR A 348 -17.49 3.09 -7.94
CA THR A 348 -17.28 2.31 -9.16
C THR A 348 -16.40 3.08 -10.15
N LEU A 349 -16.73 4.36 -10.43
CA LEU A 349 -15.95 5.24 -11.31
C LEU A 349 -14.50 5.39 -10.84
N LEU A 350 -14.31 5.55 -9.52
CA LEU A 350 -13.00 5.71 -8.91
C LEU A 350 -12.25 4.37 -8.76
N GLY A 351 -12.91 3.22 -8.87
CA GLY A 351 -12.29 1.91 -8.66
C GLY A 351 -11.77 1.76 -7.22
N HIS A 352 -12.61 2.06 -6.24
CA HIS A 352 -12.29 1.87 -4.83
C HIS A 352 -12.75 0.47 -4.36
N LYS A 353 -11.81 -0.34 -3.83
CA LYS A 353 -12.14 -1.67 -3.28
C LYS A 353 -13.05 -1.64 -2.05
N SER A 354 -13.04 -0.54 -1.30
CA SER A 354 -13.77 -0.40 -0.04
C SER A 354 -14.54 0.93 -0.01
N SER A 355 -15.80 0.87 0.43
CA SER A 355 -16.68 2.03 0.61
C SER A 355 -16.04 3.07 1.53
N LYS A 356 -15.33 2.64 2.58
CA LYS A 356 -14.58 3.48 3.53
C LYS A 356 -13.59 4.45 2.88
N THR A 357 -13.12 4.14 1.67
CA THR A 357 -12.24 5.07 0.92
C THR A 357 -13.04 6.18 0.24
N THR A 358 -14.26 5.89 -0.17
CA THR A 358 -15.20 6.83 -0.81
C THR A 358 -15.98 7.64 0.23
N GLU A 359 -16.30 7.06 1.39
CA GLU A 359 -16.92 7.75 2.54
C GLU A 359 -16.10 8.98 3.00
N LYS A 360 -14.79 9.02 2.72
CA LYS A 360 -13.99 10.22 3.00
C LYS A 360 -14.51 11.50 2.35
N TYR A 361 -15.25 11.38 1.24
CA TYR A 361 -15.83 12.52 0.53
C TYR A 361 -17.11 13.04 1.18
N THR A 362 -17.84 12.20 1.92
CA THR A 362 -19.07 12.64 2.60
C THR A 362 -18.77 13.64 3.70
N HIS A 363 -17.58 13.56 4.32
CA HIS A 363 -17.13 14.52 5.33
C HIS A 363 -16.81 15.92 4.78
N VAL A 364 -16.69 16.07 3.45
CA VAL A 364 -16.30 17.34 2.82
C VAL A 364 -17.41 17.93 1.97
N ALA A 365 -18.34 17.11 1.47
CA ALA A 365 -19.46 17.56 0.66
C ALA A 365 -20.37 18.50 1.44
N THR A 366 -20.43 19.77 1.03
CA THR A 366 -21.15 20.84 1.73
C THR A 366 -22.67 20.72 1.61
N ASN A 367 -23.19 20.18 0.52
CA ASN A 367 -24.62 20.04 0.28
C ASN A 367 -25.35 19.19 1.34
N ILE A 368 -24.65 18.23 1.97
CA ILE A 368 -25.21 17.46 3.08
C ILE A 368 -25.42 18.37 4.30
N PHE A 369 -24.48 19.28 4.57
CA PHE A 369 -24.58 20.22 5.68
C PHE A 369 -25.59 21.34 5.42
N LEU A 370 -25.73 21.80 4.18
CA LEU A 370 -26.72 22.84 3.81
C LEU A 370 -28.17 22.37 3.99
N GLN A 371 -28.43 21.07 3.93
CA GLN A 371 -29.76 20.50 4.20
C GLN A 371 -30.05 20.34 5.70
N ILE A 372 -29.03 20.40 6.55
CA ILE A 372 -29.18 20.37 8.01
C ILE A 372 -29.49 21.80 8.45
N LYS A 373 -30.76 22.07 8.76
CA LYS A 373 -31.15 23.36 9.37
C LYS A 373 -30.44 23.51 10.71
N ASN A 374 -29.82 24.67 10.91
CA ASN A 374 -29.22 25.01 12.18
C ASN A 374 -30.35 25.19 13.22
N PRO A 375 -30.26 24.57 14.41
CA PRO A 375 -31.28 24.71 15.45
C PRO A 375 -31.55 26.16 15.90
N LEU A 376 -30.61 27.09 15.71
CA LEU A 376 -30.82 28.52 15.99
C LEU A 376 -31.59 29.26 14.88
N ASP A 377 -31.66 28.67 13.68
CA ASP A 377 -32.36 29.21 12.52
C ASP A 377 -33.73 28.51 12.30
N LEU A 378 -34.22 27.79 13.32
CA LEU A 378 -35.51 27.08 13.34
C LEU A 378 -36.65 27.92 13.89
#